data_AF-A0A8J2ZUH2-F1
#
_entry.id   AF-A0A8J2ZUH2-F1
#
_cell.length_a   1.000
_cell.length_b   1.000
_cell.length_c   1.000
_cell.angle_alpha   90.00
_cell.angle_beta   90.00
_cell.angle_gamma   90.00
#
_symmetry.space_group_name_H-M   'P 1'
#
loop_
_entity.id
_entity.type
_entity.pdbx_description
1 polymer ?
#
loop_
_entity_poly.entity_id
_entity_poly.type
_entity_poly.pdbx_seq_one_letter_code
_entity_poly.pdbx_strand_id
1 'polypeptide(L)'
;MAIHYPNGKKFIEHQALAKAKKVKQTTYGNRGMTLEEDLNITNKYYRDHEIALIHKKPTPLQIVNVEYPKRSAAKITEAYFKKPSTTDYNGVYKGKYIDFEAKETQNKTALPMQNFHDHQIEHMRQVKQHNGIAFIIVKFSNVNEVYFLDSEFLLQYWWEQINGGRKSIPKEVFENKGYLIKNSYRPRLDYIQIIDKIYL
;
A
#
# COMPACT_ATOMS: atom_id res chain seq x y z
N MET A 1 47.15 -1.69 42.18
CA MET A 1 46.44 -2.47 43.22
C MET A 1 45.03 -2.73 42.73
N ALA A 2 44.58 -3.99 42.71
CA ALA A 2 43.22 -4.33 42.27
C ALA A 2 42.25 -4.17 43.44
N ILE A 3 41.38 -3.16 43.38
CA ILE A 3 40.34 -2.92 44.39
C ILE A 3 39.25 -3.98 44.22
N HIS A 4 39.05 -4.81 45.24
CA HIS A 4 37.99 -5.82 45.29
C HIS A 4 36.93 -5.40 46.31
N TYR A 5 35.65 -5.53 45.95
CA TYR A 5 34.55 -5.28 46.87
C TYR A 5 34.25 -6.51 47.74
N PRO A 6 33.65 -6.34 48.94
CA PRO A 6 33.43 -7.42 49.91
C PRO A 6 32.60 -8.63 49.42
N ASN A 7 31.92 -8.51 48.27
CA ASN A 7 31.13 -9.59 47.66
C ASN A 7 31.85 -10.32 46.51
N GLY A 8 33.19 -10.25 46.43
CA GLY A 8 34.01 -11.04 45.49
C GLY A 8 33.88 -10.67 44.01
N LYS A 9 33.13 -9.60 43.68
CA LYS A 9 33.02 -9.10 42.30
C LYS A 9 34.22 -8.19 41.99
N LYS A 10 34.91 -8.48 40.88
CA LYS A 10 36.01 -7.65 40.35
C LYS A 10 35.47 -6.30 39.87
N PHE A 11 36.16 -5.22 40.20
CA PHE A 11 35.88 -3.89 39.65
C PHE A 11 36.21 -3.89 38.16
N ILE A 12 35.22 -3.58 37.31
CA ILE A 12 35.40 -3.39 35.87
C ILE A 12 35.22 -1.89 35.60
N GLU A 13 36.30 -1.23 35.17
CA GLU A 13 36.26 0.15 34.72
C GLU A 13 35.46 0.23 33.42
N HIS A 14 34.21 0.67 33.50
CA HIS A 14 33.43 0.98 32.31
C HIS A 14 33.96 2.27 31.69
N GLN A 15 34.85 2.14 30.71
CA GLN A 15 35.13 3.23 29.77
C GLN A 15 33.80 3.68 29.17
N ALA A 16 33.46 4.94 29.40
CA ALA A 16 32.28 5.58 28.86
C ALA A 16 32.41 5.70 27.33
N LEU A 17 32.04 4.64 26.62
CA LEU A 17 31.71 4.73 25.20
C LEU A 17 30.56 5.72 25.10
N ALA A 18 30.83 6.86 24.45
CA ALA A 18 29.87 7.93 24.23
C ALA A 18 28.55 7.35 23.72
N LYS A 19 27.54 7.31 24.60
CA LYS A 19 26.17 7.01 24.21
C LYS A 19 25.75 8.11 23.24
N ALA A 20 25.79 7.82 21.95
CA ALA A 20 25.09 8.62 20.97
C ALA A 20 23.64 8.75 21.47
N LYS A 21 23.27 9.97 21.91
CA LYS A 21 21.89 10.31 22.25
C LYS A 21 21.08 10.00 20.99
N LYS A 22 20.32 8.89 20.99
CA LYS A 22 19.19 8.75 20.08
C LYS A 22 18.28 9.93 20.39
N VAL A 23 18.36 10.96 19.57
CA VAL A 23 17.37 12.02 19.54
C VAL A 23 16.05 11.30 19.33
N LYS A 24 15.20 11.29 20.35
CA LYS A 24 13.80 10.93 20.17
C LYS A 24 13.26 11.93 19.15
N GLN A 25 13.12 11.50 17.90
CA GLN A 25 12.31 12.22 16.94
C GLN A 25 10.92 12.29 17.58
N THR A 26 10.56 13.47 18.07
CA THR A 26 9.17 13.83 18.28
C THR A 26 8.48 13.67 16.93
N THR A 27 7.63 12.66 16.81
CA THR A 27 6.79 12.43 15.63
C THR A 27 5.78 13.57 15.55
N TYR A 28 6.19 14.66 14.92
CA TYR A 28 5.26 15.69 14.45
C TYR A 28 4.30 15.01 13.47
N GLY A 29 3.01 15.03 13.81
CA GLY A 29 2.01 14.05 13.34
C GLY A 29 2.02 13.78 11.84
N ASN A 30 2.06 12.48 11.48
CA ASN A 30 1.61 11.82 10.25
C ASN A 30 1.87 12.49 8.87
N ARG A 31 2.67 13.56 8.80
CA ARG A 31 3.14 14.20 7.56
C ARG A 31 4.27 13.36 6.99
N GLY A 32 3.93 12.20 6.42
CA GLY A 32 4.91 11.26 5.86
C GLY A 32 4.47 9.80 5.79
N MET A 33 3.21 9.45 6.09
CA MET A 33 2.74 8.07 5.86
C MET A 33 2.68 7.75 4.37
N THR A 34 3.02 6.50 4.06
CA THR A 34 2.89 5.98 2.70
C THR A 34 1.42 5.82 2.33
N LEU A 35 1.09 5.88 1.04
CA LEU A 35 -0.28 5.61 0.59
C LEU A 35 -0.81 4.26 1.10
N GLU A 36 0.04 3.24 1.14
CA GLU A 36 -0.31 1.90 1.64
C GLU A 36 -0.75 1.91 3.11
N GLU A 37 -0.03 2.63 3.98
CA GLU A 37 -0.39 2.73 5.40
C GLU A 37 -1.76 3.41 5.58
N ASP A 38 -2.00 4.51 4.87
CA ASP A 38 -3.27 5.23 4.90
C ASP A 38 -4.43 4.34 4.43
N LEU A 39 -4.22 3.55 3.37
CA LEU A 39 -5.20 2.59 2.87
C LEU A 39 -5.44 1.44 3.86
N ASN A 40 -4.39 0.90 4.48
CA ASN A 40 -4.53 -0.17 5.48
C ASN A 40 -5.32 0.30 6.71
N ILE A 41 -5.07 1.52 7.19
CA ILE A 41 -5.83 2.15 8.28
C ILE A 41 -7.29 2.37 7.85
N THR A 42 -7.51 2.88 6.64
CA THR A 42 -8.86 3.11 6.09
C THR A 42 -9.64 1.80 5.95
N ASN A 43 -9.02 0.76 5.38
CA ASN A 43 -9.65 -0.54 5.19
C ASN A 43 -9.96 -1.21 6.53
N LYS A 44 -9.08 -1.05 7.53
CA LYS A 44 -9.38 -1.49 8.90
C LYS A 44 -10.59 -0.75 9.46
N TYR A 45 -10.65 0.57 9.30
CA TYR A 45 -11.81 1.36 9.73
C TYR A 45 -13.11 0.85 9.11
N TYR A 46 -13.14 0.60 7.79
CA TYR A 46 -14.35 0.08 7.14
C TYR A 46 -14.79 -1.27 7.69
N ARG A 47 -13.85 -2.17 7.97
CA ARG A 47 -14.18 -3.49 8.56
C ARG A 47 -14.68 -3.38 9.99
N ASP A 48 -14.00 -2.58 10.81
CA ASP A 48 -14.34 -2.40 12.23
C ASP A 48 -15.72 -1.74 12.43
N HIS A 49 -16.21 -0.99 11.43
CA HIS A 49 -17.50 -0.29 11.45
C HIS A 49 -18.54 -0.92 10.52
N GLU A 50 -18.30 -2.14 10.02
CA GLU A 50 -19.24 -2.87 9.16
C GLU A 50 -19.65 -2.12 7.87
N ILE A 51 -18.78 -1.25 7.36
CA ILE A 51 -19.03 -0.46 6.14
C ILE A 51 -18.69 -1.29 4.89
N ALA A 52 -17.50 -1.87 4.85
CA ALA A 52 -17.01 -2.66 3.72
C ALA A 52 -15.96 -3.69 4.17
N LEU A 53 -15.90 -4.84 3.50
CA LEU A 53 -14.95 -5.90 3.80
C LEU A 53 -13.87 -5.94 2.71
N ILE A 54 -12.81 -5.15 2.89
CA ILE A 54 -11.72 -4.97 1.92
C ILE A 54 -10.39 -5.30 2.58
N HIS A 55 -9.52 -6.06 1.91
CA HIS A 55 -8.20 -6.46 2.39
C HIS A 55 -7.11 -6.22 1.35
N LYS A 56 -5.86 -6.09 1.82
CA LYS A 56 -4.68 -6.19 0.98
C LYS A 56 -4.31 -7.67 0.81
N LYS A 57 -4.00 -8.09 -0.40
CA LYS A 57 -3.43 -9.41 -0.68
C LYS A 57 -1.98 -9.46 -0.18
N PRO A 58 -1.58 -10.54 0.50
CA PRO A 58 -0.20 -10.68 0.96
C PRO A 58 0.76 -10.82 -0.22
N THR A 59 2.01 -10.41 -0.01
CA THR A 59 3.06 -10.57 -1.01
C THR A 59 3.22 -12.05 -1.37
N PRO A 60 3.11 -12.42 -2.66
CA PRO A 60 3.14 -13.82 -3.05
C PRO A 60 4.55 -14.41 -2.90
N LEU A 61 4.66 -15.46 -2.09
CA LEU A 61 5.90 -16.19 -1.81
C LEU A 61 5.76 -17.66 -2.21
N GLN A 62 6.81 -18.22 -2.80
CA GLN A 62 7.01 -19.66 -2.92
C GLN A 62 7.85 -20.13 -1.74
N ILE A 63 7.22 -20.81 -0.80
CA ILE A 63 7.93 -21.44 0.32
C ILE A 63 8.59 -22.71 -0.19
N VAL A 64 9.90 -22.85 0.05
CA VAL A 64 10.69 -24.01 -0.37
C VAL A 64 11.07 -24.87 0.83
N ASN A 65 11.50 -24.24 1.92
CA ASN A 65 11.89 -24.95 3.12
C ASN A 65 11.29 -24.31 4.39
N VAL A 66 10.86 -25.17 5.31
CA VAL A 66 10.27 -24.80 6.60
C VAL A 66 10.82 -25.71 7.69
N GLU A 67 11.35 -25.10 8.74
CA GLU A 67 11.76 -25.78 9.97
C GLU A 67 10.67 -25.66 11.03
N TYR A 68 10.52 -26.71 11.85
CA TYR A 68 9.58 -26.75 12.98
C TYR A 68 10.33 -26.96 14.29
N PRO A 69 10.91 -25.91 14.89
CA PRO A 69 11.72 -26.06 16.10
C PRO A 69 10.91 -26.56 17.30
N LYS A 70 9.59 -26.28 17.36
CA LYS A 70 8.64 -26.76 18.39
C LYS A 70 7.24 -26.86 17.77
N ARG A 71 6.32 -27.63 18.38
CA ARG A 71 4.93 -27.84 17.86
C ARG A 71 4.14 -26.55 17.58
N SER A 72 4.47 -25.43 18.24
CA SER A 72 3.77 -24.16 18.11
C SER A 72 4.45 -23.15 17.18
N ALA A 73 5.54 -23.53 16.51
CA ALA A 73 6.34 -22.60 15.71
C ALA A 73 6.76 -23.24 14.39
N ALA A 74 6.47 -22.53 13.29
CA ALA A 74 6.99 -22.81 11.97
C ALA A 74 7.92 -21.66 11.58
N LYS A 75 9.09 -21.98 11.05
CA LYS A 75 10.08 -21.02 10.57
C LYS A 75 10.35 -21.30 9.11
N ILE A 76 9.94 -20.39 8.23
CA ILE A 76 10.32 -20.43 6.82
C ILE A 76 11.83 -20.12 6.75
N THR A 77 12.62 -21.04 6.20
CA THR A 77 14.08 -20.90 6.06
C THR A 77 14.49 -20.55 4.64
N GLU A 78 13.66 -20.92 3.65
CA GLU A 78 13.89 -20.59 2.24
C GLU A 78 12.56 -20.29 1.55
N ALA A 79 12.50 -19.14 0.87
CA ALA A 79 11.38 -18.77 0.03
C ALA A 79 11.84 -17.87 -1.12
N TYR A 80 11.14 -17.96 -2.25
CA TYR A 80 11.35 -17.10 -3.42
C TYR A 80 10.12 -16.23 -3.66
N PHE A 81 10.32 -14.96 -4.05
CA PHE A 81 9.21 -14.12 -4.48
C PHE A 81 8.59 -14.65 -5.76
N LYS A 82 7.25 -14.74 -5.79
CA LYS A 82 6.52 -14.99 -7.04
C LYS A 82 6.09 -13.68 -7.65
N LYS A 83 5.97 -13.65 -8.99
CA LYS A 83 5.31 -12.55 -9.68
C LYS A 83 3.82 -12.56 -9.27
N PRO A 84 3.25 -11.44 -8.80
CA PRO A 84 1.82 -11.35 -8.58
C PRO A 84 1.05 -11.61 -9.88
N SER A 85 -0.15 -12.18 -9.76
CA SER A 85 -1.07 -12.40 -10.88
C SER A 85 -2.26 -11.44 -10.87
N THR A 86 -2.45 -10.71 -9.77
CA THR A 86 -3.61 -9.84 -9.55
C THR A 86 -3.17 -8.52 -8.92
N THR A 87 -4.10 -7.58 -8.81
CA THR A 87 -4.00 -6.33 -8.03
C THR A 87 -3.84 -6.56 -6.53
N ASP A 88 -3.37 -5.52 -5.82
CA ASP A 88 -3.04 -5.58 -4.39
C ASP A 88 -4.24 -5.61 -3.44
N TYR A 89 -5.39 -4.99 -3.77
CA TYR A 89 -6.54 -4.89 -2.85
C TYR A 89 -7.81 -5.44 -3.47
N ASN A 90 -8.60 -6.13 -2.66
CA ASN A 90 -9.94 -6.54 -3.06
C ASN A 90 -10.88 -6.73 -1.86
N GLY A 91 -12.17 -6.90 -2.15
CA GLY A 91 -13.18 -7.07 -1.12
C GLY A 91 -14.61 -7.05 -1.64
N VAL A 92 -15.53 -6.81 -0.71
CA VAL A 92 -16.96 -6.66 -1.00
C VAL A 92 -17.51 -5.40 -0.33
N TYR A 93 -18.36 -4.70 -1.08
CA TYR A 93 -19.14 -3.56 -0.58
C TYR A 93 -20.55 -3.65 -1.14
N LYS A 94 -21.58 -3.64 -0.28
CA LYS A 94 -22.99 -3.75 -0.66
C LYS A 94 -23.29 -4.86 -1.69
N GLY A 95 -22.67 -6.03 -1.50
CA GLY A 95 -22.84 -7.19 -2.39
C GLY A 95 -22.08 -7.12 -3.72
N LYS A 96 -21.36 -6.04 -4.02
CA LYS A 96 -20.52 -5.90 -5.21
C LYS A 96 -19.06 -6.23 -4.90
N TYR A 97 -18.40 -6.93 -5.83
CA TYR A 97 -16.96 -7.18 -5.76
C TYR A 97 -16.18 -5.89 -6.03
N ILE A 98 -15.23 -5.58 -5.15
CA ILE A 98 -14.35 -4.42 -5.23
C ILE A 98 -12.92 -4.91 -5.46
N ASP A 99 -12.21 -4.28 -6.38
CA ASP A 99 -10.82 -4.60 -6.70
C ASP A 99 -10.06 -3.33 -7.06
N PHE A 100 -8.90 -3.10 -6.48
CA PHE A 100 -8.13 -1.91 -6.83
C PHE A 100 -6.63 -2.06 -6.61
N GLU A 101 -5.90 -1.19 -7.29
CA GLU A 101 -4.46 -1.04 -7.16
C GLU A 101 -4.11 0.33 -6.58
N ALA A 102 -3.05 0.39 -5.77
CA ALA A 102 -2.59 1.64 -5.16
C ALA A 102 -1.19 1.98 -5.65
N LYS A 103 -1.01 3.18 -6.21
CA LYS A 103 0.30 3.66 -6.69
C LYS A 103 0.65 5.02 -6.12
N GLU A 104 1.93 5.22 -5.86
CA GLU A 104 2.46 6.48 -5.40
C GLU A 104 3.51 6.98 -6.39
N THR A 105 3.49 8.28 -6.71
CA THR A 105 4.44 8.91 -7.62
C THR A 105 4.92 10.24 -7.05
N GLN A 106 6.22 10.48 -7.18
CA GLN A 106 6.82 11.79 -6.88
C GLN A 106 6.73 12.75 -8.07
N ASN A 107 6.42 12.24 -9.28
CA ASN A 107 6.23 13.10 -10.44
C ASN A 107 4.98 13.96 -10.22
N LYS A 108 5.11 15.29 -10.36
CA LYS A 108 4.04 16.26 -10.10
C LYS A 108 2.99 16.35 -11.21
N THR A 109 3.31 15.87 -12.41
CA THR A 109 2.51 16.14 -13.62
C THR A 109 1.96 14.90 -14.29
N ALA A 110 2.45 13.70 -13.95
CA ALA A 110 1.97 12.46 -14.54
C ALA A 110 2.27 11.21 -13.69
N LEU A 111 1.48 10.17 -13.90
CA LEU A 111 1.74 8.81 -13.42
C LEU A 111 2.40 7.97 -14.54
N PRO A 112 3.67 7.54 -14.38
CA PRO A 112 4.34 6.68 -15.36
C PRO A 112 3.66 5.32 -15.51
N MET A 113 3.49 4.83 -16.74
CA MET A 113 2.89 3.50 -17.00
C MET A 113 3.74 2.34 -16.51
N GLN A 114 5.07 2.51 -16.44
CA GLN A 114 5.97 1.51 -15.85
C GLN A 114 5.65 1.15 -14.39
N ASN A 115 4.83 1.95 -13.70
CA ASN A 115 4.37 1.64 -12.35
C ASN A 115 3.35 0.49 -12.31
N PHE A 116 2.79 0.11 -13.45
CA PHE A 116 1.88 -1.01 -13.61
C PHE A 116 2.53 -2.13 -14.42
N HIS A 117 2.02 -3.35 -14.22
CA HIS A 117 2.46 -4.54 -14.91
C HIS A 117 1.29 -5.17 -15.69
N ASP A 118 1.60 -5.89 -16.78
CA ASP A 118 0.57 -6.48 -17.67
C ASP A 118 -0.48 -7.30 -16.92
N HIS A 119 -0.07 -8.07 -15.92
CA HIS A 119 -0.98 -8.92 -15.14
C HIS A 119 -2.01 -8.10 -14.34
N GLN A 120 -1.65 -6.90 -13.86
CA GLN A 120 -2.58 -6.04 -13.13
C GLN A 120 -3.65 -5.49 -14.08
N ILE A 121 -3.22 -5.07 -15.27
CA ILE A 121 -4.09 -4.54 -16.32
C ILE A 121 -5.06 -5.62 -16.81
N GLU A 122 -4.54 -6.80 -17.12
CA GLU A 122 -5.36 -7.92 -17.58
C GLU A 122 -6.34 -8.38 -16.49
N HIS A 123 -5.92 -8.43 -15.23
CA HIS A 123 -6.81 -8.74 -14.11
C HIS A 123 -7.94 -7.70 -13.97
N MET A 124 -7.63 -6.40 -14.00
CA MET A 124 -8.66 -5.36 -13.93
C MET A 124 -9.65 -5.44 -15.10
N ARG A 125 -9.16 -5.73 -16.31
CA ARG A 125 -10.02 -5.97 -17.49
C ARG A 125 -11.01 -7.11 -17.23
N GLN A 126 -10.53 -8.23 -16.71
CA GLN A 126 -11.37 -9.39 -16.39
C GLN A 126 -12.37 -9.10 -15.26
N VAL A 127 -11.98 -8.32 -14.25
CA VAL A 127 -12.89 -7.89 -13.18
C VAL A 127 -14.04 -7.08 -13.76
N LYS A 128 -13.77 -6.08 -14.62
CA LYS A 128 -14.84 -5.28 -15.26
C LYS A 128 -15.74 -6.16 -16.15
N GLN A 129 -15.17 -7.11 -16.89
CA GLN A 129 -15.95 -8.04 -17.73
C GLN A 129 -16.95 -8.89 -16.92
N HIS A 130 -16.67 -9.12 -15.63
CA HIS A 130 -17.55 -9.85 -14.72
C HIS A 130 -18.36 -8.93 -13.80
N ASN A 131 -18.58 -7.67 -14.21
CA ASN A 131 -19.36 -6.66 -13.48
C ASN A 131 -18.80 -6.30 -12.08
N GLY A 132 -17.51 -6.57 -11.84
CA GLY A 132 -16.81 -6.09 -10.65
C GLY A 132 -16.42 -4.62 -10.76
N ILE A 133 -16.28 -3.95 -9.63
CA ILE A 133 -15.83 -2.56 -9.54
C ILE A 133 -14.30 -2.57 -9.46
N ALA A 134 -13.63 -2.14 -10.53
CA ALA A 134 -12.18 -2.06 -10.61
C ALA A 134 -11.70 -0.62 -10.78
N PHE A 135 -10.75 -0.17 -9.96
CA PHE A 135 -10.21 1.18 -10.01
C PHE A 135 -8.74 1.25 -9.55
N ILE A 136 -8.15 2.43 -9.63
CA ILE A 136 -6.85 2.74 -9.02
C ILE A 136 -6.94 3.91 -8.06
N ILE A 137 -6.11 3.87 -7.02
CA ILE A 137 -5.87 4.99 -6.11
C ILE A 137 -4.44 5.46 -6.31
N VAL A 138 -4.25 6.73 -6.62
CA VAL A 138 -2.95 7.29 -6.97
C VAL A 138 -2.61 8.48 -6.09
N LYS A 139 -1.48 8.42 -5.39
CA LYS A 139 -0.94 9.54 -4.61
C LYS A 139 0.17 10.26 -5.39
N PHE A 140 -0.03 11.55 -5.61
CA PHE A 140 1.01 12.46 -6.12
C PHE A 140 1.73 13.09 -4.92
N SER A 141 2.74 12.42 -4.39
CA SER A 141 3.31 12.70 -3.06
C SER A 141 3.87 14.11 -2.92
N ASN A 142 4.47 14.64 -3.99
CA ASN A 142 5.08 15.97 -3.99
C ASN A 142 4.05 17.11 -3.93
N VAL A 143 2.78 16.84 -4.21
CA VAL A 143 1.66 17.80 -4.04
C VAL A 143 0.67 17.33 -2.96
N ASN A 144 0.91 16.17 -2.35
CA ASN A 144 0.08 15.57 -1.31
C ASN A 144 -1.41 15.42 -1.68
N GLU A 145 -1.66 15.02 -2.93
CA GLU A 145 -3.01 14.76 -3.44
C GLU A 145 -3.18 13.28 -3.73
N VAL A 146 -4.35 12.74 -3.41
CA VAL A 146 -4.72 11.34 -3.65
C VAL A 146 -5.97 11.32 -4.52
N TYR A 147 -5.90 10.60 -5.63
CA TYR A 147 -6.99 10.52 -6.60
C TYR A 147 -7.51 9.09 -6.71
N PHE A 148 -8.83 8.98 -6.85
CA PHE A 148 -9.53 7.80 -7.33
C PHE A 148 -9.70 7.92 -8.84
N LEU A 149 -9.42 6.87 -9.60
CA LEU A 149 -9.67 6.82 -11.04
C LEU A 149 -10.25 5.45 -11.43
N ASP A 150 -11.38 5.43 -12.13
CA ASP A 150 -11.92 4.20 -12.72
C ASP A 150 -10.86 3.53 -13.61
N SER A 151 -10.72 2.22 -13.50
CA SER A 151 -9.71 1.46 -14.25
C SER A 151 -9.89 1.52 -15.77
N GLU A 152 -11.07 1.89 -16.29
CA GLU A 152 -11.32 2.10 -17.71
C GLU A 152 -10.36 3.12 -18.32
N PHE A 153 -10.09 4.21 -17.60
CA PHE A 153 -9.12 5.21 -18.06
C PHE A 153 -7.69 4.65 -18.05
N LEU A 154 -7.34 3.86 -17.03
CA LEU A 154 -6.04 3.17 -17.02
C LEU A 154 -5.91 2.21 -18.20
N LEU A 155 -6.93 1.41 -18.47
CA LEU A 155 -6.97 0.45 -19.57
C LEU A 155 -6.83 1.15 -20.93
N GLN A 156 -7.54 2.27 -21.11
CA GLN A 156 -7.43 3.10 -22.32
C GLN A 156 -5.99 3.57 -22.55
N TYR A 157 -5.38 4.25 -21.57
CA TYR A 157 -4.00 4.72 -21.67
C TYR A 157 -3.01 3.57 -21.85
N TRP A 158 -3.30 2.41 -21.26
CA TRP A 158 -2.46 1.24 -21.42
C TRP A 158 -2.45 0.72 -22.86
N TRP A 159 -3.59 0.64 -23.53
CA TRP A 159 -3.64 0.23 -24.94
C TRP A 159 -3.11 1.29 -25.89
N GLU A 160 -3.37 2.56 -25.62
CA GLU A 160 -2.82 3.66 -26.41
C GLU A 160 -1.29 3.63 -26.40
N GLN A 161 -0.64 3.39 -25.25
CA GLN A 161 0.82 3.35 -25.18
C GLN A 161 1.42 2.23 -26.06
N ILE A 162 0.74 1.09 -26.16
CA ILE A 162 1.18 -0.06 -26.98
C ILE A 162 1.15 0.33 -28.46
N ASN A 163 0.21 1.19 -28.85
CA ASN A 163 0.05 1.71 -30.20
C ASN A 163 0.84 3.01 -30.46
N GLY A 164 1.88 3.29 -29.65
CA GLY A 164 2.76 4.46 -29.82
C GLY A 164 2.27 5.74 -29.12
N GLY A 165 1.23 5.64 -28.29
CA GLY A 165 0.75 6.72 -27.44
C GLY A 165 1.66 7.05 -26.25
N ARG A 166 1.14 7.83 -25.31
CA ARG A 166 1.90 8.31 -24.14
C ARG A 166 2.22 7.18 -23.17
N LYS A 167 3.45 7.16 -22.63
CA LYS A 167 3.91 6.20 -21.60
C LYS A 167 3.59 6.63 -20.17
N SER A 168 2.64 7.55 -20.00
CA SER A 168 2.20 8.07 -18.71
C SER A 168 0.79 8.66 -18.81
N ILE A 169 0.04 8.60 -17.70
CA ILE A 169 -1.25 9.28 -17.56
C ILE A 169 -0.98 10.67 -16.98
N PRO A 170 -1.30 11.77 -17.69
CA PRO A 170 -1.17 13.13 -17.15
C PRO A 170 -2.02 13.34 -15.88
N LYS A 171 -1.54 14.17 -14.95
CA LYS A 171 -2.27 14.54 -13.72
C LYS A 171 -3.64 15.14 -14.03
N GLU A 172 -3.73 15.92 -15.11
CA GLU A 172 -4.98 16.52 -15.60
C GLU A 172 -6.08 15.47 -15.86
N VAL A 173 -5.72 14.23 -16.21
CA VAL A 173 -6.71 13.15 -16.36
C VAL A 173 -7.32 12.80 -15.01
N PHE A 174 -6.52 12.74 -13.94
CA PHE A 174 -7.00 12.49 -12.59
C PHE A 174 -7.86 13.64 -12.08
N GLU A 175 -7.52 14.87 -12.43
CA GLU A 175 -8.28 16.07 -12.06
C GLU A 175 -9.63 16.15 -12.80
N ASN A 176 -9.65 15.79 -14.09
CA ASN A 176 -10.83 15.94 -14.94
C ASN A 176 -11.75 14.70 -14.98
N LYS A 177 -11.18 13.50 -14.86
CA LYS A 177 -11.90 12.20 -14.97
C LYS A 177 -11.88 11.40 -13.67
N GLY A 178 -10.94 11.68 -12.79
CA GLY A 178 -10.87 11.08 -11.47
C GLY A 178 -11.61 11.90 -10.40
N TYR A 179 -11.43 11.49 -9.15
CA TYR A 179 -12.01 12.15 -7.99
C TYR A 179 -10.92 12.34 -6.93
N LEU A 180 -10.77 13.58 -6.44
CA LEU A 180 -9.87 13.86 -5.33
C LEU A 180 -10.42 13.20 -4.05
N ILE A 181 -9.64 12.31 -3.45
CA ILE A 181 -9.94 11.68 -2.17
C ILE A 181 -9.48 12.64 -1.08
N LYS A 182 -10.43 13.30 -0.43
CA LYS A 182 -10.11 14.23 0.66
C LYS A 182 -9.60 13.45 1.86
N ASN A 183 -8.40 13.83 2.33
CA ASN A 183 -7.87 13.30 3.58
C ASN A 183 -8.80 13.70 4.74
N SER A 184 -9.29 12.71 5.46
CA SER A 184 -10.11 12.89 6.65
C SER A 184 -9.46 12.19 7.85
N TYR A 185 -9.95 12.39 9.07
CA TYR A 185 -9.40 11.69 10.23
C TYR A 185 -9.93 10.24 10.33
N ARG A 186 -11.22 10.02 10.02
CA ARG A 186 -11.94 8.75 10.15
C ARG A 186 -13.06 8.67 9.10
N PRO A 187 -12.90 7.90 8.01
CA PRO A 187 -11.70 7.17 7.57
C PRO A 187 -10.63 8.11 6.97
N ARG A 188 -9.37 7.64 6.83
CA ARG A 188 -8.27 8.48 6.31
C ARG A 188 -8.47 8.87 4.84
N LEU A 189 -8.75 7.87 4.00
CA LEU A 189 -8.99 8.01 2.57
C LEU A 189 -10.38 7.47 2.24
N ASP A 190 -11.41 8.32 2.34
CA ASP A 190 -12.80 7.89 2.16
C ASP A 190 -13.18 7.64 0.69
N TYR A 191 -12.59 6.60 0.09
CA TYR A 191 -12.86 6.22 -1.29
C TYR A 191 -14.20 5.48 -1.44
N ILE A 192 -14.81 4.96 -0.37
CA ILE A 192 -16.12 4.30 -0.45
C ILE A 192 -17.22 5.30 -0.82
N GLN A 193 -17.16 6.54 -0.31
CA GLN A 193 -18.09 7.61 -0.74
C GLN A 193 -18.04 7.87 -2.26
N ILE A 194 -16.86 7.73 -2.86
CA ILE A 194 -16.69 7.90 -4.30
C ILE A 194 -17.31 6.71 -5.04
N ILE A 195 -17.15 5.49 -4.51
CA ILE A 195 -17.81 4.30 -5.06
C ILE A 195 -19.33 4.46 -5.02
N ASP A 196 -19.89 4.90 -3.90
CA ASP A 196 -21.33 5.18 -3.76
C ASP A 196 -21.83 6.18 -4.80
N LYS A 197 -21.03 7.20 -5.15
CA LYS A 197 -21.44 8.22 -6.12
C LYS A 197 -21.44 7.73 -7.58
N ILE A 198 -20.55 6.80 -7.92
CA ILE A 198 -20.27 6.42 -9.32
C ILE A 198 -20.96 5.12 -9.71
N TYR A 199 -21.04 4.15 -8.80
CA TYR A 199 -21.41 2.77 -9.13
C TYR A 199 -22.71 2.30 -8.46
N LEU A 200 -23.33 3.11 -7.60
CA LEU A 200 -24.50 2.77 -6.79
C LEU A 200 -25.54 3.89 -6.87
#